data_AF-A0A2D6FY80-F1
#
_entry.id   AF-A0A2D6FY80-F1
#
_cell.length_a   1.000
_cell.length_b   1.000
_cell.length_c   1.000
_cell.angle_alpha   90.00
_cell.angle_beta   90.00
_cell.angle_gamma   90.00
#
_symmetry.space_group_name_H-M   'P 1'
#
loop_
_entity.id
_entity.type
_entity.pdbx_description
1 polymer ?
#
loop_
_entity_poly.entity_id
_entity_poly.type
_entity_poly.pdbx_seq_one_letter_code
_entity_poly.pdbx_strand_id
1 'polypeptide(L)'
;MNRALELLPRRIFLDSCTAQTLRDYDYYIYEAEPIPDTDCIHRVTDGIDNVEALRNIFLVNERALFEWIVSHGSLREANDKRDPGHMRWLWDIADHSEVCLEGEGATTESKALAERLDEPKFGYLSEKDRLLLRHAIVLRCEAFLTVERRLPRNAAHVERELAIRILTPITHWEMLRPWATLWR
;
A
#
# COMPACT_ATOMS: atom_id res chain seq x y z
N MET A 1 -22.17 5.36 -14.65
CA MET A 1 -21.14 5.08 -13.62
C MET A 1 -20.48 6.41 -13.26
N ASN A 2 -20.31 6.73 -11.98
CA ASN A 2 -19.88 8.06 -11.55
C ASN A 2 -18.37 8.24 -11.87
N ARG A 3 -18.01 9.21 -12.72
CA ARG A 3 -16.61 9.43 -13.21
C ARG A 3 -15.56 9.53 -12.10
N ALA A 4 -15.97 9.86 -10.88
CA ALA A 4 -15.05 10.01 -9.75
C ALA A 4 -14.66 8.68 -9.07
N LEU A 5 -15.41 7.58 -9.27
CA LEU A 5 -14.99 6.23 -8.86
C LEU A 5 -13.88 5.68 -9.77
N GLU A 6 -13.90 6.04 -11.06
CA GLU A 6 -12.86 5.67 -12.04
C GLU A 6 -11.51 6.33 -11.75
N LEU A 7 -11.48 7.33 -10.87
CA LEU A 7 -10.24 8.00 -10.43
C LEU A 7 -9.59 7.31 -9.24
N LEU A 8 -10.24 6.35 -8.59
CA LEU A 8 -9.65 5.61 -7.47
C LEU A 8 -8.62 4.61 -8.01
N PRO A 9 -7.42 4.53 -7.40
CA PRO A 9 -6.41 3.59 -7.85
C PRO A 9 -6.93 2.16 -7.64
N ARG A 10 -6.93 1.35 -8.69
CA ARG A 10 -7.41 -0.04 -8.61
C ARG A 10 -6.32 -0.96 -8.08
N ARG A 11 -5.13 -0.90 -8.67
CA ARG A 11 -3.98 -1.71 -8.24
C ARG A 11 -3.07 -0.90 -7.33
N ILE A 12 -2.97 -1.30 -6.07
CA ILE A 12 -2.29 -0.54 -5.03
C ILE A 12 -1.18 -1.39 -4.42
N PHE A 13 0.06 -0.90 -4.52
CA PHE A 13 1.21 -1.53 -3.92
C PHE A 13 1.30 -1.20 -2.44
N LEU A 14 1.43 -2.21 -1.59
CA LEU A 14 1.70 -2.09 -0.16
C LEU A 14 3.21 -2.23 0.08
N ASP A 15 3.81 -1.20 0.69
CA ASP A 15 5.19 -1.31 1.14
C ASP A 15 5.32 -2.23 2.37
N SER A 16 6.56 -2.63 2.67
CA SER A 16 6.84 -3.53 3.80
C SER A 16 6.42 -2.95 5.14
N CYS A 17 6.55 -1.63 5.30
CA CYS A 17 6.24 -0.95 6.55
C CYS A 17 4.73 -0.87 6.81
N THR A 18 3.93 -0.68 5.76
CA THR A 18 2.47 -0.73 5.84
C THR A 18 1.99 -2.16 6.09
N ALA A 19 2.56 -3.16 5.40
CA ALA A 19 2.27 -4.56 5.67
C ALA A 19 2.60 -4.95 7.12
N GLN A 20 3.74 -4.46 7.64
CA GLN A 20 4.10 -4.63 9.04
C GLN A 20 3.12 -3.92 9.98
N THR A 21 2.70 -2.69 9.67
CA THR A 21 1.71 -1.96 10.48
C THR A 21 0.38 -2.71 10.53
N LEU A 22 -0.07 -3.25 9.39
CA LEU A 22 -1.30 -4.05 9.32
C LEU A 22 -1.21 -5.30 10.20
N ARG A 23 -0.03 -5.92 10.31
CA ARG A 23 0.22 -7.04 11.22
C ARG A 23 0.26 -6.59 12.68
N ASP A 24 1.04 -5.57 12.97
CA ASP A 24 1.35 -5.18 14.35
C ASP A 24 0.11 -4.57 15.07
N TYR A 25 -0.92 -4.16 14.32
CA TYR A 25 -2.21 -3.64 14.85
C TYR A 25 -3.43 -4.43 14.36
N ASP A 26 -3.27 -5.70 13.99
CA ASP A 26 -4.36 -6.51 13.44
C ASP A 26 -5.56 -6.66 14.39
N TYR A 27 -5.30 -6.81 15.70
CA TYR A 27 -6.30 -6.84 16.76
C TYR A 27 -7.20 -5.60 16.76
N TYR A 28 -6.65 -4.42 16.45
CA TYR A 28 -7.43 -3.20 16.34
C TYR A 28 -8.14 -3.11 14.98
N ILE A 29 -7.41 -3.43 13.91
CA ILE A 29 -7.87 -3.26 12.52
C ILE A 29 -9.02 -4.22 12.21
N TYR A 30 -8.92 -5.48 12.58
CA TYR A 30 -9.88 -6.53 12.22
C TYR A 30 -10.81 -6.91 13.38
N GLU A 31 -10.27 -7.01 14.61
CA GLU A 31 -11.06 -7.47 15.78
C GLU A 31 -11.69 -6.31 16.58
N ALA A 32 -11.39 -5.05 16.20
CA ALA A 32 -11.85 -3.85 16.88
C ALA A 32 -11.46 -3.77 18.38
N GLU A 33 -10.40 -4.46 18.79
CA GLU A 33 -9.82 -4.35 20.11
C GLU A 33 -9.08 -3.01 20.28
N PRO A 34 -9.12 -2.35 21.45
CA PRO A 34 -8.50 -1.04 21.63
C PRO A 34 -6.97 -1.10 21.62
N ILE A 35 -6.34 -0.08 21.03
CA ILE A 35 -4.89 0.12 21.14
C ILE A 35 -4.58 0.61 22.57
N PRO A 36 -3.66 -0.04 23.32
CA PRO A 36 -3.29 0.40 24.66
C PRO A 36 -2.66 1.78 24.67
N ASP A 37 -3.02 2.66 25.62
CA ASP A 37 -2.44 4.02 25.75
C ASP A 37 -0.90 4.03 25.93
N THR A 38 -0.33 2.90 26.36
CA THR A 38 1.12 2.72 26.54
C THR A 38 1.86 2.39 25.24
N ASP A 39 1.14 2.11 24.15
CA ASP A 39 1.72 1.72 22.87
C ASP A 39 2.57 2.84 22.28
N CYS A 40 3.65 2.47 21.58
CA CYS A 40 4.57 3.43 21.00
C CYS A 40 3.96 4.23 19.83
N ILE A 41 2.89 3.73 19.21
CA ILE A 41 2.19 4.40 18.10
C ILE A 41 1.65 5.77 18.49
N HIS A 42 1.28 5.96 19.77
CA HIS A 42 0.82 7.25 20.28
C HIS A 42 1.91 8.34 20.24
N ARG A 43 3.19 7.95 20.11
CA ARG A 43 4.32 8.87 19.95
C ARG A 43 4.67 9.11 18.49
N VAL A 44 4.16 8.28 17.58
CA VAL A 44 4.35 8.44 16.15
C VAL A 44 3.35 9.48 15.68
N THR A 45 3.83 10.57 15.12
CA THR A 45 2.96 11.59 14.54
C THR A 45 2.08 10.96 13.46
N ASP A 46 0.78 11.24 13.51
CA ASP A 46 -0.27 10.65 12.68
C ASP A 46 -0.37 9.11 12.78
N GLY A 47 0.25 8.48 13.79
CA GLY A 47 0.31 7.02 13.93
C GLY A 47 -1.08 6.41 14.12
N ILE A 48 -1.83 6.91 15.10
CA ILE A 48 -3.21 6.48 15.36
C ILE A 48 -4.10 6.76 14.14
N ASP A 49 -4.02 7.94 13.56
CA ASP A 49 -4.83 8.32 12.39
C ASP A 49 -4.55 7.42 11.18
N ASN A 50 -3.30 6.99 10.98
CA ASN A 50 -2.95 6.04 9.92
C ASN A 50 -3.51 4.64 10.20
N VAL A 51 -3.43 4.15 11.44
CA VAL A 51 -3.98 2.84 11.81
C VAL A 51 -5.51 2.84 11.71
N GLU A 52 -6.17 3.92 12.13
CA GLU A 52 -7.62 4.10 11.96
C GLU A 52 -8.01 4.18 10.47
N ALA A 53 -7.23 4.90 9.66
CA ALA A 53 -7.46 4.96 8.22
C ALA A 53 -7.30 3.57 7.57
N LEU A 54 -6.26 2.80 7.92
CA LEU A 54 -6.08 1.43 7.46
C LEU A 54 -7.29 0.57 7.83
N ARG A 55 -7.74 0.60 9.08
CA ARG A 55 -8.97 -0.07 9.51
C ARG A 55 -10.16 0.25 8.62
N ASN A 56 -10.41 1.54 8.37
CA ASN A 56 -11.52 1.97 7.52
C ASN A 56 -11.38 1.54 6.05
N ILE A 57 -10.17 1.63 5.49
CA ILE A 57 -9.87 1.18 4.13
C ILE A 57 -10.18 -0.31 3.99
N PHE A 58 -9.68 -1.14 4.91
CA PHE A 58 -9.81 -2.59 4.82
C PHE A 58 -11.25 -3.06 5.12
N LEU A 59 -11.98 -2.39 6.02
CA LEU A 59 -13.41 -2.63 6.23
C LEU A 59 -14.25 -2.35 4.98
N VAL A 60 -13.92 -1.30 4.22
CA VAL A 60 -14.60 -1.00 2.94
C VAL A 60 -14.11 -1.92 1.82
N ASN A 61 -12.85 -2.37 1.88
CA ASN A 61 -12.23 -3.16 0.82
C ASN A 61 -12.79 -4.58 0.69
N GLU A 62 -13.39 -5.17 1.73
CA GLU A 62 -14.14 -6.43 1.57
C GLU A 62 -15.22 -6.35 0.47
N ARG A 63 -15.57 -5.14 0.02
CA ARG A 63 -16.60 -4.84 -0.98
C ARG A 63 -16.08 -4.00 -2.16
N ALA A 64 -14.83 -3.55 -2.13
CA ALA A 64 -14.23 -2.70 -3.16
C ALA A 64 -13.35 -3.53 -4.13
N LEU A 65 -13.29 -3.12 -5.38
CA LEU A 65 -12.56 -3.81 -6.46
C LEU A 65 -11.04 -3.47 -6.45
N PHE A 66 -10.42 -3.32 -5.27
CA PHE A 66 -8.98 -3.03 -5.18
C PHE A 66 -8.15 -4.31 -5.28
N GLU A 67 -7.09 -4.23 -6.06
CA GLU A 67 -6.05 -5.24 -6.20
C GLU A 67 -4.87 -4.80 -5.33
N TRP A 68 -4.74 -5.39 -4.13
CA TRP A 68 -3.57 -5.18 -3.28
C TRP A 68 -2.40 -5.98 -3.81
N ILE A 69 -1.25 -5.32 -3.96
CA ILE A 69 -0.01 -5.94 -4.40
C ILE A 69 1.03 -5.77 -3.30
N VAL A 70 1.62 -6.87 -2.84
CA VAL A 70 2.67 -6.87 -1.81
C VAL A 70 4.02 -7.20 -2.42
N SER A 71 5.09 -6.62 -1.88
CA SER A 71 6.44 -6.96 -2.32
C SER A 71 6.87 -8.35 -1.82
N HIS A 72 7.59 -9.12 -2.65
CA HIS A 72 8.22 -10.39 -2.20
C HIS A 72 9.13 -10.22 -0.97
N GLY A 73 9.73 -9.04 -0.78
CA GLY A 73 10.52 -8.72 0.42
C GLY A 73 9.66 -8.67 1.69
N SER A 74 8.45 -8.13 1.59
CA SER A 74 7.48 -8.09 2.71
C SER A 74 7.00 -9.50 3.07
N LEU A 75 6.83 -10.36 2.06
CA LEU A 75 6.45 -11.77 2.25
C LEU A 75 7.55 -12.60 2.91
N ARG A 76 8.81 -12.35 2.55
CA ARG A 76 9.95 -13.03 3.16
C ARG A 76 10.09 -12.67 4.64
N GLU A 77 9.92 -11.39 5.00
CA GLU A 77 9.93 -10.96 6.41
C GLU A 77 8.77 -11.56 7.23
N ALA A 78 7.60 -11.75 6.62
CA ALA A 78 6.47 -12.44 7.25
C ALA A 78 6.75 -13.94 7.46
N ASN A 79 7.30 -14.61 6.44
CA ASN A 79 7.64 -16.03 6.48
C ASN A 79 8.74 -16.35 7.50
N ASP A 80 9.77 -15.51 7.58
CA ASP A 80 10.93 -15.71 8.46
C ASP A 80 10.55 -15.64 9.95
N LYS A 81 9.39 -15.03 10.30
CA LYS A 81 8.92 -14.89 11.69
C LYS A 81 7.98 -16.01 12.18
N ARG A 82 7.63 -17.00 11.33
CA ARG A 82 6.82 -18.19 11.70
C ARG A 82 5.57 -17.86 12.53
N ASP A 83 4.78 -16.88 12.11
CA ASP A 83 3.48 -16.59 12.70
C ASP A 83 2.34 -17.08 11.77
N PRO A 84 1.91 -18.35 11.89
CA PRO A 84 0.99 -18.98 10.95
C PRO A 84 -0.48 -18.54 11.11
N GLY A 85 -0.83 -17.82 12.18
CA GLY A 85 -2.22 -17.51 12.51
C GLY A 85 -2.71 -16.15 12.00
N HIS A 86 -1.89 -15.10 12.14
CA HIS A 86 -2.33 -13.70 12.03
C HIS A 86 -2.12 -13.06 10.65
N MET A 87 -1.52 -13.78 9.70
CA MET A 87 -1.18 -13.23 8.36
C MET A 87 -1.86 -13.94 7.19
N ARG A 88 -2.89 -14.74 7.44
CA ARG A 88 -3.57 -15.52 6.38
C ARG A 88 -4.06 -14.61 5.23
N TRP A 89 -4.59 -13.43 5.54
CA TRP A 89 -5.02 -12.46 4.54
C TRP A 89 -3.85 -11.83 3.75
N LEU A 90 -2.66 -11.65 4.35
CA LEU A 90 -1.49 -11.16 3.61
C LEU A 90 -0.98 -12.24 2.65
N TRP A 91 -1.06 -13.50 3.04
CA TRP A 91 -0.82 -14.65 2.15
C TRP A 91 -1.89 -14.76 1.07
N ASP A 92 -3.17 -14.53 1.37
CA ASP A 92 -4.24 -14.49 0.37
C ASP A 92 -4.03 -13.35 -0.63
N ILE A 93 -3.57 -12.17 -0.17
CA ILE A 93 -3.17 -11.05 -1.05
C ILE A 93 -1.92 -11.41 -1.86
N ALA A 94 -0.97 -12.14 -1.28
CA ALA A 94 0.24 -12.59 -1.97
C ALA A 94 -0.07 -13.58 -3.08
N ASP A 95 -0.85 -14.61 -2.78
CA ASP A 95 -1.32 -15.61 -3.75
C ASP A 95 -2.17 -14.92 -4.83
N HIS A 96 -3.05 -13.98 -4.45
CA HIS A 96 -3.81 -13.18 -5.42
C HIS A 96 -2.90 -12.30 -6.28
N SER A 97 -1.86 -11.69 -5.69
CA SER A 97 -0.85 -10.93 -6.42
C SER A 97 -0.16 -11.80 -7.45
N GLU A 98 0.28 -13.01 -7.08
CA GLU A 98 0.93 -13.96 -7.99
C GLU A 98 0.00 -14.34 -9.16
N VAL A 99 -1.29 -14.61 -8.90
CA VAL A 99 -2.28 -14.91 -9.94
C VAL A 99 -2.54 -13.69 -10.85
N CYS A 100 -2.62 -12.48 -10.32
CA CYS A 100 -2.76 -11.25 -11.11
C CYS A 100 -1.53 -11.00 -12.00
N LEU A 101 -0.33 -11.38 -11.52
CA LEU A 101 0.93 -11.22 -12.24
C LEU A 101 1.13 -12.23 -13.38
N GLU A 102 0.50 -13.41 -13.31
CA GLU A 102 0.52 -14.39 -14.39
C GLU A 102 -0.33 -13.97 -15.61
N GLY A 103 -1.35 -13.13 -15.43
CA GLY A 103 -2.24 -12.65 -16.50
C GLY A 103 -1.96 -11.23 -17.03
N GLU A 104 -1.52 -10.31 -16.16
CA GLU A 104 -1.28 -8.89 -16.48
C GLU A 104 0.05 -8.37 -15.90
N GLY A 105 1.09 -9.18 -16.02
CA GLY A 105 2.43 -8.87 -15.54
C GLY A 105 3.13 -7.70 -16.25
N ALA A 106 4.45 -7.66 -16.07
CA ALA A 106 5.31 -6.57 -16.56
C ALA A 106 5.26 -6.41 -18.08
N THR A 107 5.07 -5.17 -18.56
CA THR A 107 5.18 -4.83 -19.98
C THR A 107 6.54 -4.19 -20.29
N THR A 108 6.86 -4.04 -21.57
CA THR A 108 8.08 -3.31 -21.99
C THR A 108 8.05 -1.88 -21.49
N GLU A 109 6.88 -1.23 -21.55
CA GLU A 109 6.67 0.15 -21.12
C GLU A 109 6.82 0.29 -19.60
N SER A 110 6.27 -0.64 -18.81
CA SER A 110 6.39 -0.58 -17.35
C SER A 110 7.83 -0.79 -16.89
N LYS A 111 8.59 -1.67 -17.56
CA LYS A 111 10.03 -1.86 -17.33
C LYS A 111 10.83 -0.60 -17.67
N ALA A 112 10.60 -0.03 -18.86
CA ALA A 112 11.27 1.20 -19.29
C ALA A 112 10.95 2.38 -18.35
N LEU A 113 9.71 2.49 -17.87
CA LEU A 113 9.32 3.52 -16.90
C LEU A 113 10.04 3.32 -15.56
N ALA A 114 10.19 2.07 -15.11
CA ALA A 114 10.87 1.75 -13.87
C ALA A 114 12.41 1.92 -13.93
N GLU A 115 13.01 1.87 -15.12
CA GLU A 115 14.42 2.21 -15.34
C GLU A 115 14.70 3.69 -15.12
N ARG A 116 13.71 4.57 -15.33
CA ARG A 116 13.84 6.02 -15.07
C ARG A 116 14.17 6.34 -13.62
N LEU A 117 13.88 5.44 -12.69
CA LEU A 117 14.26 5.58 -11.28
C LEU A 117 15.78 5.67 -11.06
N ASP A 118 16.60 5.24 -12.03
CA ASP A 118 18.06 5.40 -11.98
C ASP A 118 18.53 6.76 -12.50
N GLU A 119 17.64 7.59 -13.05
CA GLU A 119 17.96 8.96 -13.45
C GLU A 119 18.37 9.82 -12.24
N PRO A 120 19.33 10.76 -12.39
CA PRO A 120 19.83 11.59 -11.29
C PRO A 120 18.77 12.38 -10.53
N LYS A 121 17.64 12.74 -11.19
CA LYS A 121 16.53 13.46 -10.56
C LYS A 121 15.87 12.70 -9.40
N PHE A 122 16.07 11.38 -9.32
CA PHE A 122 15.61 10.53 -8.22
C PHE A 122 16.70 10.23 -7.18
N GLY A 123 17.82 10.97 -7.18
CA GLY A 123 18.94 10.77 -6.25
C GLY A 123 18.59 10.94 -4.76
N TYR A 124 17.42 11.50 -4.44
CA TYR A 124 16.93 11.63 -3.06
C TYR A 124 16.27 10.35 -2.52
N LEU A 125 15.93 9.39 -3.38
CA LEU A 125 15.35 8.10 -2.99
C LEU A 125 16.45 7.19 -2.44
N SER A 126 16.13 6.45 -1.37
CA SER A 126 17.01 5.38 -0.90
C SER A 126 17.01 4.21 -1.89
N GLU A 127 18.02 3.35 -1.82
CA GLU A 127 18.07 2.13 -2.63
C GLU A 127 16.85 1.24 -2.37
N LYS A 128 16.42 1.14 -1.11
CA LYS A 128 15.22 0.38 -0.71
C LYS A 128 13.95 0.97 -1.33
N ASP A 129 13.73 2.27 -1.21
CA ASP A 129 12.55 2.94 -1.78
C ASP A 129 12.51 2.80 -3.30
N ARG A 130 13.68 2.90 -3.95
CA ARG A 130 13.81 2.73 -5.39
C ARG A 130 13.40 1.34 -5.83
N LEU A 131 13.86 0.31 -5.11
CA LEU A 131 13.53 -1.08 -5.41
C LEU A 131 12.02 -1.33 -5.26
N LEU A 132 11.41 -0.84 -4.18
CA LEU A 132 9.97 -1.00 -3.94
C LEU A 132 9.14 -0.26 -5.00
N LEU A 133 9.49 0.98 -5.35
CA LEU A 133 8.83 1.72 -6.43
C LEU A 133 9.02 1.05 -7.78
N ARG A 134 10.20 0.51 -8.06
CA ARG A 134 10.46 -0.26 -9.28
C ARG A 134 9.52 -1.45 -9.37
N HIS A 135 9.35 -2.21 -8.29
CA HIS A 135 8.38 -3.30 -8.26
C HIS A 135 6.96 -2.78 -8.52
N ALA A 136 6.50 -1.76 -7.79
CA ALA A 136 5.17 -1.21 -7.98
C ALA A 136 4.89 -0.80 -9.43
N ILE A 137 5.85 -0.11 -10.07
CA ILE A 137 5.73 0.33 -11.47
C ILE A 137 5.73 -0.86 -12.43
N VAL A 138 6.67 -1.80 -12.27
CA VAL A 138 6.78 -3.00 -13.12
C VAL A 138 5.48 -3.80 -13.09
N LEU A 139 4.87 -3.93 -11.91
CA LEU A 139 3.60 -4.61 -11.67
C LEU A 139 2.37 -3.74 -12.01
N ARG A 140 2.61 -2.55 -12.58
CA ARG A 140 1.60 -1.60 -13.06
C ARG A 140 0.62 -1.15 -11.98
N CYS A 141 1.12 -0.96 -10.77
CA CYS A 141 0.34 -0.37 -9.69
C CYS A 141 0.07 1.11 -9.99
N GLU A 142 -1.16 1.55 -9.76
CA GLU A 142 -1.61 2.93 -9.93
C GLU A 142 -1.27 3.78 -8.69
N ALA A 143 -1.13 3.12 -7.54
CA ALA A 143 -0.71 3.76 -6.30
C ALA A 143 0.30 2.92 -5.52
N PHE A 144 1.07 3.60 -4.69
CA PHE A 144 1.99 3.07 -3.70
C PHE A 144 1.55 3.59 -2.33
N LEU A 145 1.10 2.70 -1.46
CA LEU A 145 0.63 3.02 -0.12
C LEU A 145 1.78 2.83 0.89
N THR A 146 2.05 3.86 1.67
CA THR A 146 3.07 3.85 2.71
C THR A 146 2.63 4.62 3.95
N VAL A 147 2.94 4.07 5.12
CA VAL A 147 2.84 4.77 6.42
C VAL A 147 4.03 5.69 6.68
N GLU A 148 5.10 5.58 5.88
CA GLU A 148 6.30 6.40 6.04
C GLU A 148 6.12 7.82 5.50
N ARG A 149 6.87 8.76 6.07
CA ARG A 149 6.74 10.20 5.75
C ARG A 149 7.64 10.67 4.62
N ARG A 150 8.70 9.94 4.31
CA ARG A 150 9.75 10.41 3.39
C ARG A 150 9.27 10.41 1.94
N LEU A 151 8.64 9.32 1.51
CA LEU A 151 8.17 9.18 0.13
C LEU A 151 7.00 10.12 -0.19
N PRO A 152 5.99 10.28 0.69
CA PRO A 152 4.89 11.23 0.45
C PRO A 152 5.32 12.69 0.27
N ARG A 153 6.44 13.11 0.88
CA ARG A 153 6.98 14.48 0.65
C ARG A 153 7.33 14.77 -0.81
N ASN A 154 7.62 13.73 -1.58
CA ASN A 154 7.96 13.84 -3.00
C ASN A 154 6.85 13.32 -3.92
N ALA A 155 5.64 13.06 -3.39
CA ALA A 155 4.53 12.46 -4.11
C ALA A 155 4.24 13.15 -5.44
N ALA A 156 4.15 14.49 -5.46
CA ALA A 156 3.85 15.25 -6.67
C ALA A 156 4.93 15.14 -7.76
N HIS A 157 6.19 14.94 -7.37
CA HIS A 157 7.28 14.72 -8.33
C HIS A 157 7.24 13.28 -8.86
N VAL A 158 7.05 12.30 -7.97
CA VAL A 158 6.97 10.89 -8.33
C VAL A 158 5.76 10.63 -9.24
N GLU A 159 4.58 11.15 -8.92
CA GLU A 159 3.38 10.99 -9.74
C GLU A 159 3.54 11.60 -11.12
N ARG A 160 4.12 12.81 -11.21
CA ARG A 160 4.35 13.47 -12.50
C ARG A 160 5.32 12.70 -13.39
N GLU A 161 6.39 12.17 -12.82
CA GLU A 161 7.43 11.51 -13.61
C GLU A 161 7.13 10.04 -13.88
N LEU A 162 6.50 9.33 -12.94
CA LEU A 162 6.36 7.88 -12.96
C LEU A 162 4.90 7.41 -13.03
N ALA A 163 3.95 8.34 -13.11
CA ALA A 163 2.52 8.06 -13.23
C ALA A 163 1.95 7.13 -12.13
N ILE A 164 2.62 7.08 -10.98
CA ILE A 164 2.21 6.32 -9.79
C ILE A 164 1.95 7.28 -8.63
N ARG A 165 0.78 7.16 -7.99
CA ARG A 165 0.42 7.98 -6.83
C ARG A 165 1.11 7.48 -5.58
N ILE A 166 1.66 8.37 -4.77
CA ILE A 166 2.15 8.02 -3.43
C ILE A 166 1.08 8.42 -2.42
N LEU A 167 0.55 7.44 -1.70
CA LEU A 167 -0.54 7.61 -0.75
C LEU A 167 -0.09 7.25 0.66
N THR A 168 -0.57 8.01 1.65
CA THR A 168 -0.67 7.54 3.03
C THR A 168 -2.04 6.91 3.27
N PRO A 169 -2.21 6.04 4.29
CA PRO A 169 -3.52 5.54 4.67
C PRO A 169 -4.55 6.65 4.83
N ILE A 170 -4.20 7.76 5.50
CA ILE A 170 -5.09 8.90 5.68
C ILE A 170 -5.56 9.45 4.34
N THR A 171 -4.63 9.76 3.42
CA THR A 171 -4.99 10.33 2.10
C THR A 171 -5.79 9.36 1.25
N HIS A 172 -5.51 8.05 1.34
CA HIS A 172 -6.30 7.05 0.62
C HIS A 172 -7.71 6.95 1.20
N TRP A 173 -7.84 6.93 2.53
CA TRP A 173 -9.14 6.93 3.19
C TRP A 173 -9.97 8.16 2.84
N GLU A 174 -9.36 9.35 2.78
CA GLU A 174 -10.04 10.58 2.34
C GLU A 174 -10.62 10.46 0.91
N MET A 175 -9.93 9.76 0.00
CA MET A 175 -10.44 9.46 -1.35
C MET A 175 -11.62 8.49 -1.31
N LEU A 176 -11.60 7.51 -0.41
CA LEU A 176 -12.65 6.49 -0.29
C LEU A 176 -13.86 6.97 0.52
N ARG A 177 -13.68 7.85 1.48
CA ARG A 177 -14.69 8.29 2.45
C ARG A 177 -16.00 8.77 1.81
N PRO A 178 -16.01 9.54 0.70
CA PRO A 178 -17.26 9.93 0.04
C PRO A 178 -18.09 8.73 -0.45
N TRP A 179 -17.41 7.65 -0.80
CA TRP A 179 -17.99 6.44 -1.36
C TRP A 179 -18.27 5.37 -0.30
N ALA A 180 -17.70 5.49 0.91
CA ALA A 180 -17.90 4.55 2.01
C ALA A 180 -19.39 4.26 2.32
N THR A 181 -20.29 5.20 2.02
CA THR A 181 -21.74 5.02 2.17
C THR A 181 -22.36 4.11 1.10
N LEU A 182 -21.77 4.01 -0.10
CA LEU A 182 -22.19 3.08 -1.15
C LEU A 182 -21.90 1.62 -0.82
N TRP A 183 -21.02 1.39 0.17
CA TRP A 183 -20.60 0.06 0.60
C TRP A 183 -21.10 -0.26 2.02
N ARG A 184 -22.14 0.42 2.52
CA ARG A 184 -22.87 0.02 3.74
C ARG A 184 -23.82 -1.13 3.48
#